data_AF-A0A0J8VKM1-F1
#
_entry.id   AF-A0A0J8VKM1-F1
#
_cell.length_a   1.000
_cell.length_b   1.000
_cell.length_c   1.000
_cell.angle_alpha   90.00
_cell.angle_beta   90.00
_cell.angle_gamma   90.00
#
_symmetry.space_group_name_H-M   'P 1'
#
loop_
_entity.id
_entity.type
_entity.pdbx_description
1 polymer ?
#
loop_
_entity_poly.entity_id
_entity_poly.type
_entity_poly.pdbx_seq_one_letter_code
_entity_poly.pdbx_strand_id
1 'polypeptide(L)'
;MKHQLSAVEARVIGSLLEKQVTTPEQYPLSVNGVVTACNQKTNREPVMNLSEREVQDALDELVKRHYLRTVSGFGNRVTKYEQRFCNSEFGALKLSPPEVALVATLMLRGPQTPGELRSRVGRMYEFADMAEVESALDGLANREDGPFVARLPREPGKRESRYMHLFSGETETLAAAVEAVSAPADDLTQRVEALEAEVAELKSRLEALLGHLGD
;
A
#
# COMPACT_ATOMS: atom_id res chain seq x y z
N MET A 1 -15.29 8.45 -1.94
CA MET A 1 -15.01 7.97 -0.56
C MET A 1 -13.51 8.09 -0.35
N LYS A 2 -13.03 8.80 0.69
CA LYS A 2 -11.58 8.90 0.92
C LYS A 2 -11.09 7.58 1.52
N HIS A 3 -10.21 6.88 0.81
CA HIS A 3 -9.62 5.63 1.31
C HIS A 3 -8.41 5.96 2.19
N GLN A 4 -8.35 5.36 3.36
CA GLN A 4 -7.19 5.39 4.25
C GLN A 4 -6.90 3.96 4.69
N LEU A 5 -6.12 3.26 3.87
CA LEU A 5 -5.68 1.89 4.15
C LEU A 5 -4.33 1.93 4.87
N SER A 6 -4.19 1.18 5.95
CA SER A 6 -2.87 0.88 6.52
C SER A 6 -2.03 0.06 5.53
N ALA A 7 -0.72 -0.03 5.77
CA ALA A 7 0.18 -0.83 4.92
C ALA A 7 -0.24 -2.31 4.86
N VAL A 8 -0.72 -2.87 5.98
CA VAL A 8 -1.21 -4.26 6.05
C VAL A 8 -2.52 -4.42 5.28
N GLU A 9 -3.46 -3.49 5.44
CA GLU A 9 -4.73 -3.50 4.72
C GLU A 9 -4.53 -3.40 3.19
N ALA A 10 -3.64 -2.50 2.74
CA ALA A 10 -3.28 -2.37 1.34
C ALA A 10 -2.62 -3.64 0.81
N ARG A 11 -1.76 -4.29 1.60
CA ARG A 11 -1.16 -5.58 1.26
C ARG A 11 -2.20 -6.69 1.10
N VAL A 12 -3.19 -6.75 1.99
CA VAL A 12 -4.28 -7.74 1.94
C VAL A 12 -5.16 -7.52 0.71
N ILE A 13 -5.62 -6.28 0.47
CA ILE A 13 -6.43 -5.94 -0.72
C ILE A 13 -5.64 -6.22 -1.99
N GLY A 14 -4.40 -5.74 -2.11
CA GLY A 14 -3.55 -5.98 -3.26
C GLY A 14 -3.35 -7.47 -3.54
N SER A 15 -3.18 -8.28 -2.48
CA SER A 15 -3.04 -9.74 -2.60
C SER A 15 -4.32 -10.40 -3.13
N LEU A 16 -5.49 -9.99 -2.64
CA LEU A 16 -6.77 -10.52 -3.13
C LEU A 16 -7.05 -10.11 -4.58
N LEU A 17 -6.75 -8.86 -4.96
CA LEU A 17 -6.86 -8.39 -6.35
C LEU A 17 -5.93 -9.18 -7.28
N GLU A 18 -4.67 -9.39 -6.88
CA GLU A 18 -3.71 -10.17 -7.65
C GLU A 18 -4.19 -11.62 -7.83
N LYS A 19 -4.61 -12.29 -6.74
CA LYS A 19 -5.01 -13.71 -6.79
C LYS A 19 -6.35 -13.94 -7.48
N GLN A 20 -7.25 -12.96 -7.47
CA GLN A 20 -8.50 -13.03 -8.25
C GLN A 20 -8.22 -13.21 -9.74
N VAL A 21 -7.16 -12.57 -10.26
CA VAL A 21 -6.80 -12.61 -11.69
C VAL A 21 -5.80 -13.72 -11.99
N THR A 22 -4.75 -13.85 -11.17
CA THR A 22 -3.62 -14.74 -11.49
C THR A 22 -3.83 -16.20 -11.09
N THR A 23 -4.73 -16.46 -10.14
CA THR A 23 -5.04 -17.82 -9.63
C THR A 23 -6.54 -17.95 -9.36
N PRO A 24 -7.41 -17.78 -10.37
CA PRO A 24 -8.86 -17.78 -10.20
C PRO A 24 -9.40 -19.10 -9.63
N GLU A 25 -8.69 -20.22 -9.84
CA GLU A 25 -9.03 -21.54 -9.31
C GLU A 25 -8.90 -21.65 -7.79
N GLN A 26 -8.09 -20.79 -7.17
CA GLN A 26 -7.90 -20.73 -5.72
C GLN A 26 -8.78 -19.66 -5.06
N TYR A 27 -9.31 -18.74 -5.84
CA TYR A 27 -10.12 -17.63 -5.35
C TYR A 27 -11.60 -18.06 -5.18
N PRO A 28 -12.28 -17.66 -4.07
CA PRO A 28 -11.80 -16.83 -2.97
C PRO A 28 -10.85 -17.53 -1.99
N LEU A 29 -10.01 -16.72 -1.34
CA LEU A 29 -8.95 -17.20 -0.46
C LEU A 29 -9.43 -17.40 0.97
N SER A 30 -8.95 -18.45 1.63
CA SER A 30 -9.05 -18.57 3.10
C SER A 30 -8.02 -17.66 3.79
N VAL A 31 -8.10 -17.50 5.12
CA VAL A 31 -7.10 -16.74 5.90
C VAL A 31 -5.67 -17.21 5.61
N ASN A 32 -5.42 -18.52 5.56
CA ASN A 32 -4.11 -19.08 5.22
C ASN A 32 -3.65 -18.74 3.80
N GLY A 33 -4.59 -18.69 2.85
CA GLY A 33 -4.32 -18.23 1.49
C GLY A 33 -3.90 -16.77 1.45
N VAL A 34 -4.57 -15.91 2.23
CA VAL A 34 -4.22 -14.49 2.35
C VAL A 34 -2.87 -14.31 3.03
N VAL A 35 -2.58 -15.01 4.14
CA VAL A 35 -1.27 -14.99 4.82
C VAL A 35 -0.16 -15.36 3.85
N THR A 36 -0.33 -16.48 3.13
CA THR A 36 0.64 -16.97 2.14
C THR A 36 0.87 -15.93 1.04
N ALA A 37 -0.20 -15.28 0.56
CA ALA A 37 -0.12 -14.25 -0.46
C ALA A 37 0.55 -12.94 0.05
N CYS A 38 0.29 -12.53 1.30
CA CYS A 38 0.88 -11.31 1.86
C CYS A 38 2.39 -11.44 2.10
N ASN A 39 2.83 -12.64 2.47
CA ASN A 39 4.22 -12.95 2.84
C ASN A 39 5.06 -13.55 1.70
N GLN A 40 4.61 -13.44 0.44
CA GLN A 40 5.38 -13.92 -0.71
C GLN A 40 6.73 -13.19 -0.81
N LYS A 41 7.80 -13.93 -1.12
CA LYS A 41 9.14 -13.36 -1.33
C LYS A 41 9.29 -12.60 -2.66
N THR A 42 8.38 -12.85 -3.60
CA THR A 42 8.39 -12.25 -4.94
C THR A 42 7.17 -11.35 -5.12
N ASN A 43 7.33 -10.28 -5.90
CA ASN A 43 6.27 -9.30 -6.17
C ASN A 43 5.71 -8.64 -4.90
N ARG A 44 6.53 -8.51 -3.85
CA ARG A 44 6.21 -7.83 -2.60
C ARG A 44 7.36 -6.91 -2.23
N GLU A 45 7.08 -5.63 -2.08
CA GLU A 45 8.03 -4.64 -1.60
C GLU A 45 7.30 -3.72 -0.59
N PRO A 46 7.67 -3.76 0.71
CA PRO A 46 8.62 -4.68 1.34
C PRO A 46 8.06 -6.11 1.46
N VAL A 47 8.95 -7.10 1.54
CA VAL A 47 8.58 -8.46 1.96
C VAL A 47 8.15 -8.39 3.43
N MET A 48 6.96 -8.91 3.74
CA MET A 48 6.41 -8.93 5.09
C MET A 48 6.41 -10.36 5.64
N ASN A 49 6.33 -10.47 6.97
CA ASN A 49 6.14 -11.72 7.69
C ASN A 49 4.98 -11.55 8.67
N LEU A 50 3.77 -11.35 8.13
CA LEU A 50 2.57 -11.17 8.93
C LEU A 50 2.12 -12.50 9.55
N SER A 51 1.75 -12.47 10.82
CA SER A 51 1.09 -13.58 11.49
C SER A 51 -0.35 -13.77 10.98
N GLU A 52 -0.90 -14.96 11.19
CA GLU A 52 -2.31 -15.24 10.88
C GLU A 52 -3.25 -14.29 11.62
N ARG A 53 -2.93 -13.95 12.89
CA ARG A 53 -3.71 -13.01 13.69
C ARG A 53 -3.72 -11.61 13.09
N GLU A 54 -2.56 -11.07 12.71
CA GLU A 54 -2.48 -9.73 12.08
C GLU A 54 -3.27 -9.67 10.77
N VAL A 55 -3.22 -10.75 9.98
CA VAL A 55 -4.00 -10.84 8.73
C VAL A 55 -5.50 -10.97 9.04
N GLN A 56 -5.88 -11.75 10.04
CA GLN A 56 -7.28 -11.90 10.46
C GLN A 56 -7.86 -10.57 10.95
N ASP A 57 -7.13 -9.84 11.80
CA ASP A 57 -7.54 -8.53 12.31
C ASP A 57 -7.76 -7.53 11.14
N ALA A 58 -6.87 -7.54 10.14
CA ALA A 58 -7.02 -6.71 8.94
C ALA A 58 -8.21 -7.15 8.07
N LEU A 59 -8.43 -8.46 7.89
CA LEU A 59 -9.57 -8.98 7.13
C LEU A 59 -10.90 -8.56 7.78
N ASP A 60 -11.00 -8.66 9.10
CA ASP A 60 -12.21 -8.31 9.85
C ASP A 60 -12.52 -6.80 9.74
N GLU A 61 -11.52 -5.93 9.87
CA GLU A 61 -11.69 -4.49 9.70
C GLU A 61 -12.07 -4.13 8.25
N LEU A 62 -11.45 -4.79 7.26
CA LEU A 62 -11.77 -4.57 5.84
C LEU A 62 -13.18 -5.07 5.46
N VAL A 63 -13.67 -6.16 6.07
CA VAL A 63 -15.06 -6.63 5.92
C VAL A 63 -16.03 -5.63 6.54
N LYS A 64 -15.73 -5.14 7.75
CA LYS A 64 -16.52 -4.12 8.45
C LYS A 64 -16.62 -2.81 7.65
N ARG A 65 -15.53 -2.42 6.97
CA ARG A 65 -15.47 -1.27 6.05
C ARG A 65 -16.01 -1.56 4.64
N HIS A 66 -16.53 -2.76 4.41
CA HIS A 66 -17.11 -3.23 3.14
C HIS A 66 -16.14 -3.29 1.95
N TYR A 67 -14.84 -3.28 2.18
CA TYR A 67 -13.85 -3.52 1.13
C TYR A 67 -13.71 -5.00 0.79
N LEU A 68 -14.09 -5.89 1.70
CA LEU A 68 -14.14 -7.34 1.48
C LEU A 68 -15.52 -7.89 1.83
N ARG A 69 -15.78 -9.13 1.44
CA ARG A 69 -16.89 -9.94 1.97
C ARG A 69 -16.42 -11.35 2.30
N THR A 70 -17.07 -11.93 3.30
CA THR A 70 -16.92 -13.34 3.64
C THR A 70 -17.82 -14.20 2.75
N VAL A 71 -17.28 -15.32 2.26
CA VAL A 71 -18.01 -16.36 1.55
C VAL A 71 -17.92 -17.64 2.36
N SER A 72 -19.08 -18.12 2.80
CA SER A 72 -19.25 -19.39 3.50
C SER A 72 -20.27 -20.22 2.73
N GLY A 73 -19.82 -21.27 2.05
CA GLY A 73 -20.70 -22.21 1.36
C GLY A 73 -21.40 -23.13 2.36
N PHE A 74 -22.62 -23.57 2.03
CA PHE A 74 -23.36 -24.53 2.84
C PHE A 74 -22.53 -25.83 3.03
N GLY A 75 -22.27 -26.21 4.27
CA GLY A 75 -21.45 -27.38 4.61
C GLY A 75 -19.93 -27.17 4.61
N ASN A 76 -19.43 -26.00 4.18
CA ASN A 76 -18.01 -25.66 4.26
C ASN A 76 -17.74 -24.81 5.51
N ARG A 77 -16.92 -25.34 6.42
CA ARG A 77 -16.58 -24.68 7.69
C ARG A 77 -15.51 -23.59 7.53
N VAL A 78 -14.82 -23.55 6.39
CA VAL A 78 -13.73 -22.59 6.16
C VAL A 78 -14.29 -21.31 5.55
N THR A 79 -14.23 -20.22 6.30
CA THR A 79 -14.54 -18.87 5.78
C THR A 79 -13.50 -18.48 4.74
N LYS A 80 -13.99 -18.00 3.59
CA LYS A 80 -13.17 -17.43 2.51
C LYS A 80 -13.49 -15.95 2.34
N TYR A 81 -12.59 -15.22 1.70
CA TYR A 81 -12.67 -13.77 1.53
C TYR A 81 -12.62 -13.40 0.05
N GLU A 82 -13.58 -12.57 -0.36
CA GLU A 82 -13.63 -11.93 -1.67
C GLU A 82 -13.40 -10.44 -1.54
N GLN A 83 -12.65 -9.86 -2.47
CA GLN A 83 -12.55 -8.41 -2.63
C GLN A 83 -13.88 -7.83 -3.12
N ARG A 84 -14.31 -6.75 -2.46
CA ARG A 84 -15.38 -5.84 -2.90
C ARG A 84 -14.88 -4.43 -3.18
N PHE A 85 -13.56 -4.24 -3.08
CA PHE A 85 -12.85 -2.98 -3.19
C PHE A 85 -13.15 -2.28 -4.52
N CYS A 86 -13.10 -3.01 -5.64
CA CYS A 86 -13.48 -2.50 -6.95
C CYS A 86 -14.35 -3.51 -7.72
N ASN A 87 -15.12 -3.02 -8.68
CA ASN A 87 -15.94 -3.83 -9.59
C ASN A 87 -16.97 -4.74 -8.90
N SER A 88 -17.33 -4.47 -7.65
CA SER A 88 -18.43 -5.18 -6.99
C SER A 88 -19.79 -4.68 -7.49
N GLU A 89 -20.83 -5.50 -7.37
CA GLU A 89 -22.20 -5.20 -7.87
C GLU A 89 -22.72 -3.84 -7.39
N PHE A 90 -22.47 -3.51 -6.12
CA PHE A 90 -22.96 -2.28 -5.47
C PHE A 90 -21.86 -1.25 -5.21
N GLY A 91 -20.60 -1.54 -5.57
CA GLY A 91 -19.47 -0.62 -5.35
C GLY A 91 -19.39 0.45 -6.43
N ALA A 92 -19.16 1.70 -6.01
CA ALA A 92 -18.99 2.83 -6.92
C ALA A 92 -17.66 2.80 -7.68
N LEU A 93 -16.60 2.24 -7.06
CA LEU A 93 -15.28 2.15 -7.69
C LEU A 93 -15.27 1.08 -8.79
N LYS A 94 -15.25 1.54 -10.05
CA LYS A 94 -15.12 0.70 -11.23
C LYS A 94 -13.75 0.91 -11.85
N LEU A 95 -12.96 -0.15 -11.94
CA LEU A 95 -11.63 -0.16 -12.52
C LEU A 95 -11.61 -1.15 -13.69
N SER A 96 -11.14 -0.72 -14.85
CA SER A 96 -10.87 -1.60 -15.98
C SER A 96 -9.75 -2.60 -15.66
N PRO A 97 -9.62 -3.71 -16.43
CA PRO A 97 -8.53 -4.67 -16.24
C PRO A 97 -7.10 -4.09 -16.14
N PRO A 98 -6.67 -3.14 -17.01
CA PRO A 98 -5.35 -2.51 -16.86
C PRO A 98 -5.24 -1.70 -15.57
N GLU A 99 -6.29 -0.97 -15.19
CA GLU A 99 -6.31 -0.18 -13.96
C GLU A 99 -6.20 -1.07 -12.71
N VAL A 100 -6.91 -2.20 -12.66
CA VAL A 100 -6.80 -3.17 -11.56
C VAL A 100 -5.37 -3.70 -11.44
N ALA A 101 -4.74 -4.03 -12.56
CA ALA A 101 -3.36 -4.55 -12.58
C ALA A 101 -2.35 -3.52 -12.05
N LEU A 102 -2.48 -2.25 -12.45
CA LEU A 102 -1.63 -1.16 -11.98
C LEU A 102 -1.84 -0.90 -10.48
N VAL A 103 -3.09 -0.75 -10.05
CA VAL A 103 -3.43 -0.46 -8.64
C VAL A 103 -2.95 -1.59 -7.72
N ALA A 104 -3.22 -2.85 -8.06
CA ALA A 104 -2.77 -3.98 -7.26
C ALA A 104 -1.23 -4.01 -7.16
N THR A 105 -0.53 -3.79 -8.27
CA THR A 105 0.94 -3.80 -8.30
C THR A 105 1.54 -2.66 -7.49
N LEU A 106 0.95 -1.47 -7.53
CA LEU A 106 1.36 -0.33 -6.71
C LEU A 106 1.11 -0.58 -5.21
N MET A 107 -0.01 -1.21 -4.84
CA MET A 107 -0.28 -1.59 -3.44
C MET A 107 0.71 -2.65 -2.92
N LEU A 108 1.13 -3.57 -3.79
CA LEU A 108 2.00 -4.68 -3.42
C LEU A 108 3.48 -4.31 -3.39
N ARG A 109 3.89 -3.32 -4.18
CA ARG A 109 5.31 -2.99 -4.41
C ARG A 109 5.67 -1.51 -4.28
N GLY A 110 4.72 -0.66 -3.91
CA GLY A 110 4.96 0.77 -3.73
C GLY A 110 5.28 1.52 -5.04
N PRO A 111 5.99 2.66 -4.94
CA PRO A 111 6.22 3.56 -6.07
C PRO A 111 7.07 2.95 -7.20
N GLN A 112 6.57 2.99 -8.43
CA GLN A 112 7.22 2.35 -9.59
C GLN A 112 7.15 3.23 -10.84
N THR A 113 8.12 3.08 -11.75
CA THR A 113 8.06 3.77 -13.06
C THR A 113 7.12 3.03 -14.04
N PRO A 114 6.62 3.69 -15.09
CA PRO A 114 5.82 3.03 -16.13
C PRO A 114 6.52 1.80 -16.74
N GLY A 115 7.84 1.87 -16.97
CA GLY A 115 8.59 0.73 -17.50
C GLY A 115 8.68 -0.45 -16.53
N GLU A 116 8.86 -0.19 -15.24
CA GLU A 116 8.77 -1.23 -14.21
C GLU A 116 7.38 -1.85 -14.18
N LEU A 117 6.33 -1.03 -14.16
CA LEU A 117 4.94 -1.49 -14.13
C LEU A 117 4.64 -2.41 -15.31
N ARG A 118 4.95 -2.00 -16.55
CA ARG A 118 4.74 -2.82 -17.75
C ARG A 118 5.32 -4.23 -17.61
N SER A 119 6.54 -4.34 -17.10
CA SER A 119 7.22 -5.64 -16.94
C SER A 119 6.63 -6.50 -15.81
N ARG A 120 6.02 -5.89 -14.79
CA ARG A 120 5.61 -6.55 -13.55
C ARG A 120 4.13 -6.94 -13.53
N VAL A 121 3.29 -6.22 -14.28
CA VAL A 121 1.82 -6.43 -14.33
C VAL A 121 1.38 -7.54 -15.30
N GLY A 122 2.28 -8.05 -16.15
CA GLY A 122 1.94 -8.92 -17.30
C GLY A 122 1.10 -10.17 -16.99
N ARG A 123 1.13 -10.70 -15.76
CA ARG A 123 0.28 -11.84 -15.35
C ARG A 123 -1.17 -11.43 -15.03
N MET A 124 -1.41 -10.17 -14.72
CA MET A 124 -2.75 -9.62 -14.49
C MET A 124 -3.32 -8.97 -15.74
N TYR A 125 -2.49 -8.22 -16.47
CA TYR A 125 -2.86 -7.57 -17.73
C TYR A 125 -1.61 -7.38 -18.60
N GLU A 126 -1.71 -7.72 -19.88
CA GLU A 126 -0.64 -7.53 -20.85
C GLU A 126 -0.86 -6.21 -21.61
N PHE A 127 -0.02 -5.21 -21.30
CA PHE A 127 -0.02 -3.93 -22.01
C PHE A 127 0.72 -4.04 -23.35
N ALA A 128 0.11 -3.55 -24.42
CA ALA A 128 0.65 -3.54 -25.77
C ALA A 128 1.97 -2.77 -25.84
N ASP A 129 2.00 -1.56 -25.27
CA ASP A 129 3.18 -0.69 -25.27
C ASP A 129 3.28 0.17 -24.01
N MET A 130 4.29 1.06 -23.96
CA MET A 130 4.46 1.99 -22.85
C MET A 130 3.37 3.06 -22.80
N ALA A 131 2.88 3.49 -23.97
CA ALA A 131 1.89 4.55 -24.06
C ALA A 131 0.56 4.12 -23.45
N GLU A 132 0.19 2.85 -23.58
CA GLU A 132 -0.99 2.30 -22.92
C GLU A 132 -0.86 2.33 -21.38
N VAL A 133 0.32 2.04 -20.84
CA VAL A 133 0.57 2.13 -19.38
C VAL A 133 0.47 3.57 -18.90
N GLU A 134 1.10 4.50 -19.61
CA GLU A 134 1.05 5.92 -19.27
C GLU A 134 -0.37 6.48 -19.37
N SER A 135 -1.12 6.10 -20.40
CA SER A 135 -2.53 6.47 -20.58
C SER A 135 -3.42 5.94 -19.45
N ALA A 136 -3.24 4.69 -19.03
CA ALA A 136 -3.99 4.11 -17.91
C ALA A 136 -3.64 4.79 -16.58
N LEU A 137 -2.36 5.15 -16.35
CA LEU A 137 -1.94 5.90 -15.16
C LEU A 137 -2.48 7.34 -15.16
N ASP A 138 -2.49 8.01 -16.31
CA ASP A 138 -3.05 9.35 -16.46
C ASP A 138 -4.57 9.34 -16.23
N GLY A 139 -5.26 8.34 -16.79
CA GLY A 139 -6.67 8.08 -16.50
C GLY A 139 -6.92 7.94 -14.99
N LEU A 140 -6.16 7.09 -14.30
CA LEU A 140 -6.28 6.92 -12.84
C LEU A 140 -5.97 8.18 -12.04
N ALA A 141 -5.12 9.08 -12.54
CA ALA A 141 -4.77 10.33 -11.87
C ALA A 141 -5.82 11.42 -12.08
N ASN A 142 -6.51 11.44 -13.23
CA ASN A 142 -7.41 12.51 -13.65
C ASN A 142 -8.90 12.14 -13.55
N ARG A 143 -9.24 11.06 -12.84
CA ARG A 143 -10.61 10.57 -12.68
C ARG A 143 -11.49 11.50 -11.85
N GLU A 144 -12.74 11.68 -12.29
CA GLU A 144 -13.73 12.54 -11.63
C GLU A 144 -14.16 12.02 -10.25
N ASP A 145 -14.16 10.71 -10.04
CA ASP A 145 -14.46 10.07 -8.77
C ASP A 145 -13.28 10.06 -7.77
N GLY A 146 -12.17 10.69 -8.17
CA GLY A 146 -11.00 10.97 -7.36
C GLY A 146 -9.70 10.43 -7.99
N PRO A 147 -8.56 11.09 -7.74
CA PRO A 147 -7.27 10.57 -8.16
C PRO A 147 -6.95 9.29 -7.36
N PHE A 148 -6.61 8.21 -8.07
CA PHE A 148 -6.25 6.93 -7.46
C PHE A 148 -4.75 6.65 -7.49
N VAL A 149 -4.04 7.36 -8.36
CA VAL A 149 -2.58 7.36 -8.42
C VAL A 149 -2.06 8.80 -8.51
N ALA A 150 -0.82 9.00 -8.08
CA ALA A 150 -0.13 10.26 -8.24
C ALA A 150 1.25 10.02 -8.83
N ARG A 151 1.65 10.92 -9.74
CA ARG A 151 2.99 10.99 -10.28
C ARG A 151 3.88 11.71 -9.29
N LEU A 152 4.92 11.03 -8.81
CA LEU A 152 5.89 11.58 -7.87
C LEU A 152 6.92 12.47 -8.58
N PRO A 153 7.54 13.43 -7.85
CA PRO A 153 8.70 14.17 -8.33
C PRO A 153 9.80 13.21 -8.83
N ARG A 154 10.51 13.62 -9.87
CA ARG A 154 11.61 12.83 -10.43
C ARG A 154 12.78 12.84 -9.45
N GLU A 155 13.30 11.66 -9.16
CA GLU A 155 14.57 11.53 -8.45
C GLU A 155 15.71 12.18 -9.28
N PRO A 156 16.68 12.86 -8.64
CA PRO A 156 17.83 13.43 -9.33
C PRO A 156 18.54 12.40 -10.22
N GLY A 157 18.77 12.75 -11.48
CA GLY A 157 19.44 11.86 -12.46
C GLY A 157 18.56 10.77 -13.09
N LYS A 158 17.29 10.61 -12.68
CA LYS A 158 16.35 9.67 -13.31
C LYS A 158 15.56 10.33 -14.44
N ARG A 159 15.39 9.59 -15.55
CA ARG A 159 14.63 10.05 -16.73
C ARG A 159 13.12 9.96 -16.55
N GLU A 160 12.65 8.98 -15.79
CA GLU A 160 11.23 8.67 -15.60
C GLU A 160 10.77 9.06 -14.19
N SER A 161 9.50 9.45 -14.06
CA SER A 161 8.84 9.62 -12.76
C SER A 161 8.31 8.28 -12.26
N ARG A 162 8.19 8.15 -10.94
CA ARG A 162 7.47 7.05 -10.30
C ARG A 162 6.02 7.43 -10.06
N TYR A 163 5.14 6.43 -10.02
CA TYR A 163 3.74 6.58 -9.66
C TYR A 163 3.46 5.83 -8.36
N MET A 164 2.59 6.37 -7.52
CA MET A 164 2.15 5.73 -6.28
C MET A 164 0.62 5.78 -6.16
N HIS A 165 0.03 4.75 -5.56
CA HIS A 165 -1.41 4.73 -5.30
C HIS A 165 -1.79 5.67 -4.14
N LEU A 166 -3.02 6.19 -4.16
CA LEU A 166 -3.53 7.14 -3.16
C LEU A 166 -4.49 6.51 -2.13
N PHE A 167 -4.69 5.20 -2.19
CA PHE A 167 -5.60 4.49 -1.28
C PHE A 167 -5.12 4.40 0.19
N SER A 168 -3.85 4.71 0.46
CA SER A 168 -3.27 4.71 1.82
C SER A 168 -3.09 6.10 2.43
N GLY A 169 -3.65 7.14 1.80
CA GLY A 169 -3.50 8.54 2.22
C GLY A 169 -2.94 9.43 1.13
N GLU A 170 -2.97 10.74 1.38
CA GLU A 170 -2.54 11.76 0.41
C GLU A 170 -1.02 11.83 0.28
N THR A 171 -0.59 12.06 -0.97
CA THR A 171 0.79 12.20 -1.41
C THR A 171 1.60 13.22 -0.63
N GLU A 172 1.01 14.18 0.07
CA GLU A 172 1.76 15.17 0.86
C GLU A 172 2.60 14.50 1.96
N THR A 173 2.10 13.42 2.58
CA THR A 173 2.92 12.63 3.52
C THR A 173 4.03 11.84 2.84
N LEU A 174 3.83 11.39 1.60
CA LEU A 174 4.88 10.71 0.83
C LEU A 174 5.90 11.67 0.22
N ALA A 175 5.47 12.83 -0.29
CA ALA A 175 6.33 13.89 -0.81
C ALA A 175 7.17 14.48 0.33
N ALA A 176 6.57 14.73 1.50
CA ALA A 176 7.29 15.15 2.70
C ALA A 176 8.25 14.06 3.23
N ALA A 177 7.88 12.77 3.14
CA ALA A 177 8.79 11.67 3.48
C ALA A 177 9.96 11.55 2.49
N VAL A 178 9.73 11.80 1.19
CA VAL A 178 10.78 11.80 0.17
C VAL A 178 11.65 13.05 0.27
N GLU A 179 11.09 14.23 0.58
CA GLU A 179 11.84 15.46 0.91
C GLU A 179 12.67 15.29 2.18
N ALA A 180 12.12 14.66 3.23
CA ALA A 180 12.86 14.38 4.46
C ALA A 180 14.03 13.39 4.25
N VAL A 181 13.95 12.52 3.23
CA VAL A 181 15.03 11.58 2.87
C VAL A 181 15.99 12.17 1.83
N SER A 182 15.59 13.24 1.13
CA SER A 182 16.42 13.97 0.14
C SER A 182 16.94 15.31 0.64
N ALA A 183 16.71 15.64 1.92
CA ALA A 183 17.37 16.74 2.59
C ALA A 183 18.90 16.51 2.51
N PRO A 184 19.69 17.55 2.18
CA PRO A 184 21.13 17.43 2.18
C PRO A 184 21.60 16.93 3.55
N ALA A 185 22.65 16.10 3.58
CA ALA A 185 23.13 15.46 4.81
C ALA A 185 23.33 16.45 5.96
N ASP A 186 23.64 17.72 5.67
CA ASP A 186 23.77 18.80 6.64
C ASP A 186 22.47 19.12 7.40
N ASP A 187 21.29 19.02 6.78
CA ASP A 187 20.00 19.28 7.46
C ASP A 187 19.64 18.13 8.41
N LEU A 188 19.94 16.89 8.01
CA LEU A 188 19.75 15.73 8.86
C LEU A 188 20.72 15.75 10.06
N THR A 189 21.98 16.13 9.83
CA THR A 189 22.98 16.29 10.90
C THR A 189 22.58 17.38 11.89
N GLN A 190 22.14 18.56 11.40
CA GLN A 190 21.67 19.65 12.27
C GLN A 190 20.44 19.25 13.10
N ARG A 191 19.53 18.48 12.50
CA ARG A 191 18.32 18.01 13.18
C ARG A 191 18.61 16.91 14.19
N VAL A 192 19.59 16.04 13.93
CA VAL A 192 20.09 15.06 14.90
C VAL A 192 20.79 15.77 16.06
N GLU A 193 21.67 16.75 15.80
CA GLU A 193 22.33 17.52 16.85
C GLU A 193 21.33 18.27 17.73
N ALA A 194 20.29 18.87 17.13
CA ALA A 194 19.23 19.55 17.88
C ALA A 194 18.44 18.58 18.78
N LEU A 195 18.10 17.40 18.26
CA LEU A 195 17.39 16.37 19.03
C LEU A 195 18.27 15.76 20.13
N GLU A 196 19.57 15.59 19.89
CA GLU A 196 20.51 15.10 20.91
C GLU A 196 20.65 16.11 22.07
N ALA A 197 20.69 17.40 21.76
CA ALA A 197 20.70 18.47 22.76
C ALA A 197 19.40 18.48 23.60
N GLU A 198 18.24 18.37 22.95
CA GLU A 198 16.95 18.32 23.63
C GLU A 198 16.82 17.08 24.53
N VAL A 199 17.28 15.91 24.06
CA VAL A 199 17.31 14.68 24.86
C VAL A 199 18.25 14.82 26.07
N ALA A 200 19.39 15.46 25.92
CA ALA A 200 20.31 15.71 27.04
C ALA A 200 19.68 16.64 28.10
N GLU A 201 19.00 17.70 27.66
CA GLU A 201 18.29 18.62 28.55
C GLU A 201 17.14 17.93 29.29
N LEU A 202 16.32 17.15 28.57
CA LEU A 202 15.22 16.39 29.15
C LEU A 202 15.70 15.35 30.17
N LYS A 203 16.82 14.67 29.90
CA LYS A 203 17.44 13.74 30.85
C LYS A 203 17.89 14.45 32.12
N SER A 204 18.54 15.61 32.00
CA SER A 204 18.96 16.40 33.17
C SER A 204 17.76 16.88 34.01
N ARG A 205 16.69 17.34 33.36
CA ARG A 205 15.45 17.72 34.05
C ARG A 205 14.78 16.53 34.73
N LEU A 206 14.80 15.34 34.10
CA LEU A 206 14.28 14.11 34.67
C LEU A 206 15.09 13.69 35.91
N GLU A 207 16.42 13.74 35.85
CA GLU A 207 17.29 13.44 37.00
C GLU A 207 17.06 14.42 38.15
N ALA A 208 16.90 15.72 37.87
CA ALA A 208 16.59 16.72 38.89
C ALA A 208 15.23 16.44 39.56
N LEU A 209 14.21 16.10 38.77
CA LEU A 209 12.87 15.74 39.29
C LEU A 209 12.90 14.45 40.10
N LEU A 210 13.57 13.40 39.62
CA LEU A 210 13.71 12.13 40.33
C LEU A 210 14.51 12.30 41.62
N GLY A 211 15.52 13.17 41.64
CA GLY A 211 16.25 13.54 42.85
C GLY A 211 15.39 14.25 43.90
N HIS A 212 14.42 15.08 43.47
CA HIS A 212 13.48 15.76 44.38
C HIS A 212 12.33 14.87 44.87
N LEU A 213 12.06 13.75 44.20
CA LEU A 213 11.07 12.74 44.60
C LEU A 213 11.65 11.64 45.51
N GLY A 214 12.97 11.65 45.73
CA GLY A 214 13.71 10.69 46.56
C GLY A 214 14.07 11.18 47.97
N ASP A 215 13.74 12.44 48.30
CA ASP A 215 13.74 13.01 49.67
C ASP A 215 12.29 13.12 50.19
#